data_AF-A0A349EF72-F1
#
_entry.id   AF-A0A349EF72-F1
#
_cell.length_a   1.000
_cell.length_b   1.000
_cell.length_c   1.000
_cell.angle_alpha   90.00
_cell.angle_beta   90.00
_cell.angle_gamma   90.00
#
_symmetry.space_group_name_H-M   'P 1'
#
loop_
_entity.id
_entity.type
_entity.pdbx_description
1 polymer ?
#
loop_
_entity_poly.entity_id
_entity_poly.type
_entity_poly.pdbx_seq_one_letter_code
_entity_poly.pdbx_strand_id
1 'polypeptide(L)'
;MDIDDDLIKLLAELGFIAGGYGMIQQTDAIVGALEVLRPNSERPFLISALTRLNLQDAAGAEHILREQALKANPDSAMAKAYLGLALHAQGRVNERDRVLDDVLALADDEDAMTLARQLRETPL
;
A
#
# COMPACT_ATOMS: atom_id res chain seq x y z
N MET A 1 -4.91 -13.36 24.46
CA MET A 1 -6.21 -13.49 23.78
C MET A 1 -5.88 -14.12 22.45
N ASP A 2 -6.43 -15.29 22.17
CA ASP A 2 -6.28 -15.93 20.87
C ASP A 2 -7.31 -15.28 19.93
N ILE A 3 -6.84 -14.64 18.87
CA ILE A 3 -7.66 -13.93 17.89
C ILE A 3 -7.54 -14.76 16.62
N ASP A 4 -8.66 -15.26 16.11
CA ASP A 4 -8.67 -16.09 14.91
C ASP A 4 -8.28 -15.30 13.64
N ASP A 5 -7.79 -16.04 12.65
CA ASP A 5 -7.24 -15.47 11.41
C ASP A 5 -8.31 -14.78 10.54
N ASP A 6 -9.57 -15.23 10.61
CA ASP A 6 -10.68 -14.64 9.88
C ASP A 6 -11.01 -13.25 10.44
N LEU A 7 -10.97 -13.09 11.77
CA LEU A 7 -11.14 -11.81 12.43
C LEU A 7 -9.99 -10.84 12.12
N ILE A 8 -8.74 -11.32 12.05
CA ILE A 8 -7.59 -10.50 11.62
C ILE A 8 -7.77 -10.05 10.17
N LYS A 9 -8.24 -10.95 9.29
CA LYS A 9 -8.52 -10.62 7.89
C LYS A 9 -9.61 -9.57 7.76
N LEU A 10 -10.73 -9.74 8.48
CA LEU A 10 -11.83 -8.76 8.51
C LEU A 10 -11.36 -7.40 9.02
N LEU A 11 -10.50 -7.38 10.05
CA LEU A 11 -9.92 -6.16 10.58
C LEU A 11 -9.07 -5.44 9.53
N ALA A 12 -8.28 -6.18 8.75
CA ALA A 12 -7.51 -5.61 7.63
C ALA A 12 -8.43 -5.06 6.52
N GLU A 13 -9.48 -5.78 6.15
CA GLU A 13 -10.47 -5.32 5.16
C GLU A 13 -11.16 -4.02 5.63
N LEU A 14 -11.53 -3.93 6.91
CA LEU A 14 -12.09 -2.71 7.49
C LEU A 14 -11.08 -1.56 7.45
N GLY A 15 -9.80 -1.84 7.66
CA GLY A 15 -8.73 -0.86 7.53
C GLY A 15 -8.62 -0.31 6.11
N PHE A 16 -8.67 -1.17 5.09
CA PHE A 16 -8.70 -0.74 3.69
C PHE A 16 -9.91 0.12 3.36
N ILE A 17 -11.10 -0.25 3.85
CA ILE A 17 -12.33 0.53 3.65
C ILE A 17 -12.20 1.90 4.32
N ALA A 18 -11.83 1.95 5.60
CA ALA A 18 -11.65 3.19 6.35
C ALA A 18 -10.63 4.12 5.69
N GLY A 19 -9.49 3.56 5.26
CA GLY A 19 -8.45 4.29 4.52
C GLY A 19 -8.93 4.81 3.17
N GLY A 20 -9.76 4.03 2.46
CA GLY A 20 -10.46 4.43 1.24
C GLY A 20 -11.29 5.71 1.40
N TYR A 21 -11.90 5.90 2.56
CA TYR A 21 -12.71 7.08 2.89
C TYR A 21 -11.93 8.18 3.65
N GLY A 22 -10.61 8.05 3.80
CA GLY A 22 -9.78 9.03 4.51
C GLY A 22 -10.04 9.11 6.01
N MET A 23 -10.63 8.05 6.61
CA MET A 23 -10.92 7.96 8.04
C MET A 23 -9.63 7.66 8.83
N ILE A 24 -8.72 8.64 8.90
CA ILE A 24 -7.35 8.43 9.38
C ILE A 24 -7.29 7.94 10.83
N GLN A 25 -8.14 8.44 11.72
CA GLN A 25 -8.13 8.04 13.13
C GLN A 25 -8.53 6.57 13.31
N GLN A 26 -9.55 6.12 12.57
CA GLN A 26 -10.03 4.74 12.57
C GLN A 26 -8.99 3.82 11.94
N THR A 27 -8.38 4.27 10.84
CA THR A 27 -7.31 3.55 10.14
C THR A 27 -6.11 3.33 11.07
N ASP A 28 -5.64 4.37 11.75
CA ASP A 28 -4.48 4.28 12.65
C ASP A 28 -4.75 3.31 13.82
N ALA A 29 -5.96 3.32 14.38
CA ALA A 29 -6.35 2.37 15.42
C ALA A 29 -6.33 0.92 14.91
N ILE A 30 -6.84 0.68 13.70
CA ILE A 30 -6.87 -0.65 13.06
C ILE A 30 -5.45 -1.12 12.73
N VAL A 31 -4.64 -0.26 12.13
CA VAL A 31 -3.23 -0.54 11.78
C VAL A 31 -2.44 -0.89 13.03
N GLY A 32 -2.55 -0.10 14.10
CA GLY A 32 -1.87 -0.38 15.36
C GLY A 32 -2.27 -1.74 15.96
N ALA A 33 -3.55 -2.13 15.84
CA ALA A 33 -3.98 -3.46 16.28
C ALA A 33 -3.38 -4.58 15.40
N LEU A 34 -3.36 -4.41 14.08
CA LEU A 34 -2.79 -5.40 13.15
C LEU A 34 -1.28 -5.59 13.35
N GLU A 35 -0.54 -4.52 13.66
CA GLU A 35 0.89 -4.61 13.96
C GLU A 35 1.18 -5.48 15.19
N VAL A 36 0.32 -5.41 16.22
CA VAL A 36 0.44 -6.26 17.42
C VAL A 36 0.06 -7.72 17.10
N LEU A 37 -0.99 -7.93 16.30
CA LEU A 37 -1.53 -9.26 15.99
C LEU A 37 -0.69 -10.04 14.96
N ARG A 38 -0.03 -9.33 14.04
CA ARG A 38 0.80 -9.88 12.97
C ARG A 38 2.08 -9.05 12.83
N PRO A 39 3.01 -9.17 13.78
CA PRO A 39 4.32 -8.55 13.64
C PRO A 39 5.01 -9.08 12.37
N ASN A 40 5.63 -8.19 11.60
CA ASN A 40 6.30 -8.45 10.31
C ASN A 40 5.37 -8.63 9.09
N SER A 41 4.10 -8.24 9.15
CA SER A 41 3.26 -8.14 7.94
C SER A 41 3.42 -6.78 7.25
N GLU A 42 3.50 -6.74 5.92
CA GLU A 42 3.43 -5.45 5.20
C GLU A 42 2.01 -4.84 5.16
N ARG A 43 0.98 -5.64 5.44
CA ARG A 43 -0.43 -5.26 5.23
C ARG A 43 -0.85 -4.00 5.98
N PRO A 44 -0.50 -3.79 7.27
CA PRO A 44 -0.85 -2.56 7.97
C PRO A 44 -0.27 -1.33 7.28
N PHE A 45 0.95 -1.45 6.75
CA PHE A 45 1.61 -0.35 6.04
C PHE A 45 1.01 -0.08 4.67
N LEU A 46 0.50 -1.10 3.97
CA LEU A 46 -0.27 -0.91 2.74
C LEU A 46 -1.56 -0.11 3.00
N ILE A 47 -2.26 -0.42 4.10
CA ILE A 47 -3.46 0.31 4.54
C ILE A 47 -3.11 1.78 4.83
N SER A 48 -2.05 2.04 5.60
CA SER A 48 -1.62 3.40 5.91
C SER A 48 -1.19 4.18 4.65
N ALA A 49 -0.44 3.54 3.74
CA ALA A 49 -0.02 4.17 2.49
C ALA A 49 -1.20 4.54 1.59
N LEU A 50 -2.17 3.63 1.41
CA LEU A 50 -3.39 3.91 0.64
C LEU A 50 -4.18 5.08 1.26
N THR A 51 -4.30 5.10 2.59
CA THR A 51 -4.97 6.20 3.31
C THR A 51 -4.31 7.54 3.03
N ARG A 52 -2.97 7.59 3.04
CA ARG A 52 -2.20 8.79 2.72
C ARG A 52 -2.41 9.23 1.28
N LEU A 53 -2.40 8.30 0.32
CA LEU A 53 -2.69 8.57 -1.09
C LEU A 53 -4.08 9.19 -1.29
N ASN A 54 -5.11 8.65 -0.61
CA ASN A 54 -6.46 9.20 -0.66
C ASN A 54 -6.59 10.58 -0.03
N LEU A 55 -5.72 10.90 0.95
CA LEU A 55 -5.59 12.23 1.54
C LEU A 55 -4.69 13.17 0.71
N GLN A 56 -4.28 12.77 -0.50
CA GLN A 56 -3.35 13.48 -1.37
C GLN A 56 -1.95 13.72 -0.75
N ASP A 57 -1.60 12.97 0.30
CA ASP A 57 -0.30 12.98 0.96
C ASP A 57 0.64 11.96 0.28
N ALA A 58 1.01 12.24 -0.97
CA ALA A 58 1.85 11.35 -1.76
C ALA A 58 3.27 11.16 -1.16
N ALA A 59 3.81 12.19 -0.51
CA ALA A 59 5.12 12.12 0.15
C ALA A 59 5.07 11.23 1.40
N GLY A 60 4.02 11.35 2.22
CA GLY A 60 3.80 10.48 3.37
C GLY A 60 3.57 9.03 2.95
N ALA A 61 2.81 8.80 1.88
CA ALA A 61 2.62 7.47 1.32
C ALA A 61 3.95 6.83 0.87
N GLU A 62 4.77 7.57 0.10
CA GLU A 62 6.09 7.08 -0.31
C GLU A 62 6.96 6.71 0.89
N HIS A 63 6.98 7.55 1.93
CA HIS A 63 7.77 7.29 3.13
C HIS A 63 7.38 5.96 3.78
N ILE A 64 6.08 5.73 4.00
CA ILE A 64 5.57 4.48 4.59
C ILE A 64 5.92 3.27 3.71
N LEU A 65 5.76 3.40 2.39
CA LEU A 65 6.00 2.30 1.46
C LEU A 65 7.47 1.87 1.46
N ARG A 66 8.41 2.83 1.45
CA ARG A 66 9.85 2.53 1.44
C ARG A 66 10.37 2.10 2.80
N GLU A 67 9.98 2.81 3.85
CA GLU A 67 10.59 2.63 5.17
C GLU A 67 9.96 1.51 5.99
N GLN A 68 8.75 1.08 5.64
CA GLN A 68 8.00 0.08 6.39
C GLN A 68 7.54 -1.08 5.49
N ALA A 69 6.69 -0.81 4.48
CA ALA A 69 6.07 -1.89 3.69
C ALA A 69 7.11 -2.75 2.93
N LEU A 70 8.00 -2.11 2.17
CA LEU A 70 9.03 -2.81 1.40
C LEU A 70 10.18 -3.35 2.25
N LYS A 71 10.35 -2.87 3.49
CA LYS A 71 11.28 -3.51 4.44
C LYS A 71 10.68 -4.79 5.03
N ALA A 72 9.38 -4.81 5.26
CA ALA A 72 8.66 -6.00 5.71
C ALA A 72 8.59 -7.07 4.60
N ASN A 73 8.31 -6.64 3.36
CA ASN A 73 8.32 -7.51 2.19
C ASN A 73 8.89 -6.78 0.94
N PRO A 74 10.17 -7.02 0.62
CA PRO A 74 10.82 -6.41 -0.55
C PRO A 74 10.21 -6.79 -1.90
N ASP A 75 9.51 -7.93 -1.97
CA ASP A 75 8.92 -8.47 -3.20
C ASP A 75 7.43 -8.16 -3.32
N SER A 76 6.88 -7.36 -2.41
CA SER A 76 5.47 -6.97 -2.44
C SER A 76 5.13 -6.16 -3.70
N ALA A 77 4.45 -6.81 -4.65
CA ALA A 77 4.00 -6.19 -5.89
C ALA A 77 3.05 -5.03 -5.63
N MET A 78 2.12 -5.19 -4.68
CA MET A 78 1.19 -4.12 -4.29
C MET A 78 1.88 -2.91 -3.66
N ALA A 79 2.89 -3.12 -2.79
CA ALA A 79 3.66 -2.01 -2.23
C ALA A 79 4.39 -1.21 -3.32
N LYS A 80 4.98 -1.91 -4.30
CA LYS A 80 5.63 -1.28 -5.45
C LYS A 80 4.61 -0.54 -6.35
N ALA A 81 3.41 -1.10 -6.55
CA ALA A 81 2.36 -0.45 -7.33
C ALA A 81 1.86 0.85 -6.66
N TYR A 82 1.62 0.82 -5.35
CA TYR A 82 1.29 2.03 -4.58
C TYR A 82 2.45 3.04 -4.55
N LEU A 83 3.70 2.59 -4.58
CA LEU A 83 4.85 3.48 -4.70
C LEU A 83 4.86 4.16 -6.07
N GLY A 84 4.54 3.42 -7.14
CA GLY A 84 4.31 4.00 -8.47
C GLY A 84 3.22 5.07 -8.47
N LEU A 85 2.10 4.83 -7.77
CA LEU A 85 1.02 5.81 -7.62
C LEU A 85 1.50 7.08 -6.87
N ALA A 86 2.23 6.90 -5.77
CA ALA A 86 2.82 8.02 -5.01
C ALA A 86 3.80 8.84 -5.86
N LEU A 87 4.67 8.17 -6.63
CA LEU A 87 5.64 8.82 -7.51
C LEU A 87 4.95 9.55 -8.67
N HIS A 88 3.89 8.98 -9.22
CA HIS A 88 3.06 9.62 -10.25
C HIS A 88 2.46 10.94 -9.72
N ALA A 89 1.83 10.90 -8.55
CA ALA A 89 1.26 12.09 -7.91
C ALA A 89 2.30 13.18 -7.59
N GLN A 90 3.57 12.80 -7.42
CA GLN A 90 4.69 13.72 -7.19
C GLN A 90 5.37 14.21 -8.48
N GLY A 91 4.93 13.81 -9.66
CA GLY A 91 5.59 14.21 -10.91
C GLY A 91 6.83 13.39 -11.29
N ARG A 92 7.19 12.34 -10.53
CA ARG A 92 8.47 11.60 -10.66
C ARG A 92 8.36 10.43 -11.63
N VAL A 93 8.02 10.71 -12.89
CA VAL A 93 7.70 9.67 -13.90
C VAL A 93 8.82 8.68 -14.18
N ASN A 94 10.07 9.14 -14.30
CA ASN A 94 11.17 8.22 -14.60
C ASN A 94 11.34 7.14 -13.52
N GLU A 95 11.03 7.46 -12.27
CA GLU A 95 11.13 6.52 -11.16
C GLU A 95 9.87 5.68 -11.02
N ARG A 96 8.69 6.28 -11.23
CA ARG A 96 7.43 5.55 -11.38
C ARG A 96 7.59 4.42 -12.38
N ASP A 97 8.06 4.71 -13.60
CA ASP A 97 8.12 3.73 -14.68
C ASP A 97 9.03 2.55 -14.34
N ARG A 98 10.19 2.82 -13.73
CA ARG A 98 11.09 1.76 -13.25
C ARG A 98 10.42 0.84 -12.23
N VAL A 99 9.76 1.43 -11.23
CA VAL A 99 9.08 0.65 -10.18
C VAL A 99 7.90 -0.15 -10.76
N LEU A 100 7.16 0.43 -11.71
CA LEU A 100 6.04 -0.27 -12.36
C LEU A 100 6.52 -1.40 -13.28
N ASP A 101 7.66 -1.25 -13.95
CA ASP A 101 8.26 -2.33 -14.73
C ASP A 101 8.64 -3.52 -13.82
N ASP A 102 9.14 -3.27 -12.61
CA ASP A 102 9.39 -4.32 -11.62
C ASP A 102 8.08 -5.04 -11.21
N VAL A 103 6.98 -4.31 -11.02
CA VAL A 103 5.66 -4.90 -10.71
C VAL A 103 5.19 -5.80 -11.85
N LEU A 104 5.31 -5.34 -13.09
CA LEU A 104 4.85 -6.09 -14.27
C LEU A 104 5.69 -7.35 -14.52
N ALA A 105 6.91 -7.41 -14.00
CA ALA A 105 7.74 -8.60 -14.01
C ALA A 105 7.37 -9.62 -12.92
N LEU A 106 6.74 -9.19 -11.82
CA LEU A 106 6.27 -10.02 -10.71
C LEU A 106 4.86 -10.54 -11.04
N ALA A 107 4.77 -11.73 -11.64
CA ALA A 107 3.55 -12.27 -12.25
C ALA A 107 2.45 -12.75 -11.27
N ASP A 108 2.60 -12.52 -9.97
CA ASP A 108 1.83 -13.21 -8.93
C ASP A 108 0.75 -12.35 -8.24
N ASP A 109 0.53 -11.11 -8.69
CA ASP A 109 -0.50 -10.21 -8.13
C ASP A 109 -1.21 -9.42 -9.24
N GLU A 110 -2.37 -9.92 -9.67
CA GLU A 110 -3.14 -9.37 -10.79
C GLU A 110 -3.66 -7.94 -10.51
N ASP A 111 -4.02 -7.64 -9.27
CA ASP A 111 -4.48 -6.31 -8.87
C ASP A 111 -3.34 -5.29 -8.96
N ALA A 112 -2.16 -5.64 -8.44
CA ALA A 112 -0.97 -4.80 -8.53
C ALA A 112 -0.56 -4.56 -10.00
N MET A 113 -0.58 -5.62 -10.82
CA MET A 113 -0.29 -5.50 -12.25
C MET A 113 -1.30 -4.61 -12.98
N THR A 114 -2.59 -4.72 -12.64
CA THR A 114 -3.64 -3.89 -13.24
C THR A 114 -3.42 -2.41 -12.93
N LEU A 115 -3.14 -2.08 -11.67
CA LEU A 115 -2.79 -0.73 -11.27
C LEU A 115 -1.53 -0.23 -11.98
N ALA A 116 -0.49 -1.07 -12.07
CA ALA A 116 0.75 -0.72 -12.74
C ALA A 116 0.56 -0.41 -14.24
N ARG A 117 -0.24 -1.21 -14.96
CA ARG A 117 -0.55 -0.94 -16.38
C ARG A 117 -1.27 0.39 -16.55
N GLN A 118 -2.30 0.64 -15.73
CA GLN A 118 -3.07 1.89 -15.78
C GLN A 118 -2.17 3.11 -15.54
N LEU A 119 -1.29 3.04 -14.54
CA LEU A 119 -0.39 4.14 -14.22
C LEU A 119 0.70 4.40 -15.27
N ARG A 120 1.15 3.36 -15.99
CA ARG A 120 2.08 3.52 -17.12
C ARG A 120 1.44 4.25 -18.29
N GLU A 121 0.17 3.99 -18.55
CA GLU A 121 -0.59 4.63 -19.62
C GLU A 121 -1.05 6.06 -19.25
N THR A 122 -1.03 6.40 -17.95
CA THR A 122 -1.44 7.71 -17.47
C THR A 122 -0.32 8.76 -17.67
N PRO A 123 -0.56 9.81 -18.47
CA PRO A 123 0.40 10.90 -18.64
C PRO A 123 0.48 11.77 -17.37
N LEU A 124 1.56 12.54 -17.23
CA LEU A 124 1.68 13.58 -16.20
C LEU A 124 0.83 14.82 -16.49
#